data_AF-A0A229NTV1-F1
#
_entry.id   AF-A0A229NTV1-F1
#
_cell.length_a   1.000
_cell.length_b   1.000
_cell.length_c   1.000
_cell.angle_alpha   90.00
_cell.angle_beta   90.00
_cell.angle_gamma   90.00
#
_symmetry.space_group_name_H-M   'P 1'
#
loop_
_entity.id
_entity.type
_entity.pdbx_description
1 polymer ?
#
loop_
_entity_poly.entity_id
_entity_poly.type
_entity_poly.pdbx_seq_one_letter_code
_entity_poly.pdbx_strand_id
1 'polypeptide(L)'
;MIRGLFETHINVSNYEISASLNELGIESTNFLGESSGKLMVFPFMPAVSIYFDDPDGHSVEFISMLDDEPRSDLEIMPWRDWESLHGRQL
;
A
#
# COMPACT_ATOMS: atom_id res chain seq x y z
N MET A 1 26.26 -1.81 -8.29
CA MET A 1 25.13 -0.85 -8.21
C MET A 1 24.44 -1.11 -6.88
N ILE A 2 24.22 -0.09 -6.05
CA ILE A 2 23.53 -0.26 -4.75
C ILE A 2 22.03 -0.29 -5.04
N ARG A 3 21.32 -1.29 -4.53
CA ARG A 3 19.85 -1.31 -4.55
C ARG A 3 19.33 -0.81 -3.21
N GLY A 4 18.33 0.05 -3.22
CA GLY A 4 17.74 0.68 -2.05
C GLY A 4 16.22 0.58 -2.07
N LEU A 5 15.63 0.80 -0.90
CA LEU A 5 14.20 1.05 -0.72
C LEU A 5 14.03 2.56 -0.51
N PHE A 6 13.16 3.18 -1.29
CA PHE A 6 12.78 4.58 -1.15
C PHE A 6 11.29 4.64 -0.84
N GLU A 7 10.95 5.28 0.26
CA GLU A 7 9.57 5.47 0.68
C GLU A 7 9.15 6.92 0.41
N THR A 8 7.94 7.10 -0.12
CA THR A 8 7.29 8.40 -0.12
C THR A 8 5.87 8.28 0.43
N HIS A 9 5.54 9.17 1.36
CA HIS A 9 4.18 9.33 1.83
C HIS A 9 3.34 10.02 0.76
N ILE A 10 2.20 9.43 0.44
CA ILE A 10 1.21 10.05 -0.43
C ILE A 10 -0.03 10.43 0.39
N ASN A 11 -0.33 11.73 0.45
CA ASN A 11 -1.60 12.21 0.98
C ASN A 11 -2.61 12.15 -0.17
N VAL A 12 -3.46 11.13 -0.16
CA VAL A 12 -4.34 10.84 -1.28
C VAL A 12 -5.76 10.69 -0.78
N SER A 13 -6.66 11.51 -1.33
CA SER A 13 -8.10 11.38 -1.09
C SER A 13 -8.65 10.06 -1.65
N ASN A 14 -7.95 9.48 -2.63
CA ASN A 14 -8.22 8.16 -3.17
C ASN A 14 -6.90 7.47 -3.52
N TYR A 15 -6.54 6.48 -2.70
CA TYR A 15 -5.32 5.72 -2.86
C TYR A 15 -5.33 4.85 -4.13
N GLU A 16 -6.44 4.20 -4.45
CA GLU A 16 -6.54 3.33 -5.64
C GLU A 16 -6.21 4.07 -6.93
N ILE A 17 -6.72 5.30 -7.10
CA ILE A 17 -6.39 6.15 -8.26
C ILE A 17 -4.91 6.52 -8.26
N SER A 18 -4.40 6.95 -7.11
CA SER A 18 -3.02 7.42 -6.99
C SER A 18 -1.98 6.30 -7.12
N ALA A 19 -2.42 5.07 -6.86
CA ALA A 19 -1.66 3.83 -6.96
C ALA A 19 -1.91 3.06 -8.28
N SER A 20 -2.71 3.60 -9.21
CA SER A 20 -3.02 2.95 -10.51
C SER A 20 -1.87 3.07 -11.51
N LEU A 21 -0.73 2.45 -11.18
CA LEU A 21 0.50 2.47 -11.97
C LEU A 21 0.42 1.56 -13.20
N ASN A 22 -0.43 0.54 -13.16
CA ASN A 22 -0.59 -0.42 -14.26
C ASN A 22 -1.09 0.26 -15.56
N GLU A 23 -1.92 1.30 -15.45
CA GLU A 23 -2.36 2.10 -16.61
C GLU A 23 -1.22 2.84 -17.30
N LEU A 24 -0.12 3.07 -16.58
CA LEU A 24 1.12 3.68 -17.08
C LEU A 24 2.14 2.63 -17.55
N GLY A 25 1.78 1.33 -17.52
CA GLY A 25 2.69 0.23 -17.85
C GLY A 25 3.73 -0.07 -16.77
N ILE A 26 3.50 0.39 -15.53
CA ILE A 26 4.37 0.14 -14.38
C ILE A 26 3.71 -0.92 -13.51
N GLU A 27 4.30 -2.12 -13.49
CA GLU A 27 3.87 -3.20 -12.61
C GLU A 27 4.13 -2.83 -11.15
N SER A 28 3.13 -3.08 -10.30
CA SER A 28 3.22 -2.81 -8.88
C SER A 28 2.70 -3.98 -8.05
N THR A 29 3.24 -4.11 -6.84
CA THR A 29 2.95 -5.21 -5.92
C THR A 29 2.44 -4.70 -4.58
N ASN A 30 1.70 -5.55 -3.88
CA ASN A 30 1.38 -5.37 -2.47
C ASN A 30 2.54 -5.84 -1.58
N PHE A 31 2.38 -5.73 -0.25
CA PHE A 31 3.39 -6.17 0.71
C PHE A 31 3.82 -7.65 0.59
N LEU A 32 2.94 -8.52 0.07
CA LEU A 32 3.24 -9.94 -0.12
C LEU A 32 3.96 -10.23 -1.45
N GLY A 33 4.26 -9.21 -2.25
CA GLY A 33 4.83 -9.37 -3.60
C GLY A 33 3.82 -9.84 -4.64
N GLU A 34 2.52 -9.87 -4.29
CA GLU A 34 1.43 -10.15 -5.22
C GLU A 34 1.05 -8.87 -5.97
N SER A 35 0.31 -8.97 -7.06
CA SER A 35 -0.19 -7.78 -7.78
C SER A 35 -0.92 -6.81 -6.84
N SER A 36 -0.66 -5.51 -7.00
CA SER A 36 -1.22 -4.42 -6.20
C SER A 36 -2.74 -4.28 -6.25
N GLY A 37 -3.45 -5.05 -7.09
CA GLY A 37 -4.92 -5.08 -7.12
C GLY A 37 -5.59 -5.55 -5.82
N LYS A 38 -4.82 -6.10 -4.87
CA LYS A 38 -5.25 -6.40 -3.51
C LYS A 38 -4.34 -5.73 -2.50
N LEU A 39 -4.78 -4.59 -1.99
CA LEU A 39 -4.05 -3.81 -1.00
C LEU A 39 -4.09 -4.48 0.38
N MET A 40 -2.98 -4.33 1.10
CA MET A 40 -2.79 -4.86 2.43
C MET A 40 -2.66 -3.69 3.42
N VAL A 41 -3.26 -3.84 4.58
CA VAL A 41 -3.17 -2.89 5.69
C VAL A 41 -2.16 -3.42 6.70
N PHE A 42 -1.35 -2.53 7.26
CA PHE A 42 -0.50 -2.77 8.43
C PHE A 42 -1.22 -2.29 9.71
N PRO A 43 -1.89 -3.14 10.50
CA PRO A 43 -2.75 -2.65 11.59
C PRO A 43 -2.02 -1.93 12.72
N PHE A 44 -0.77 -2.30 13.01
CA PHE A 44 0.03 -1.67 14.06
C PHE A 44 0.38 -0.20 13.76
N MET A 45 0.30 0.20 12.49
CA MET A 45 0.49 1.55 11.97
C MET A 45 -0.45 1.68 10.77
N PRO A 46 -1.75 1.93 10.99
CA PRO A 46 -2.78 1.80 9.97
C PRO A 46 -2.40 2.52 8.68
N ALA A 47 -2.02 1.74 7.68
CA ALA A 47 -1.50 2.24 6.42
C ALA A 47 -1.65 1.19 5.33
N VAL A 48 -1.79 1.64 4.09
CA VAL A 48 -1.73 0.83 2.88
C VAL A 48 -0.49 1.20 2.08
N SER A 49 0.20 0.19 1.54
CA SER A 49 1.39 0.38 0.70
C SER A 49 1.34 -0.43 -0.59
N ILE A 50 1.97 0.12 -1.63
CA ILE A 50 2.33 -0.56 -2.87
C ILE A 50 3.81 -0.32 -3.17
N TYR A 51 4.40 -1.26 -3.89
CA TYR A 51 5.81 -1.26 -4.24
C TYR A 51 5.97 -1.42 -5.76
N PHE A 52 6.90 -0.70 -6.35
CA PHE A 52 7.28 -0.84 -7.75
C PHE A 52 8.76 -0.55 -7.94
N ASP A 53 9.34 -1.03 -9.04
CA ASP A 53 10.74 -0.78 -9.36
C ASP A 53 10.90 0.48 -10.20
N ASP A 54 11.86 1.33 -9.84
CA ASP A 54 12.31 2.42 -10.71
C ASP A 54 13.21 1.90 -11.85
N PRO A 55 13.53 2.71 -12.87
CA PRO A 55 14.38 2.28 -14.00
C PRO A 55 15.80 1.85 -13.60
N ASP A 56 16.29 2.25 -12.44
CA ASP A 56 17.60 1.86 -11.89
C ASP A 56 17.53 0.56 -11.05
N GLY A 57 16.32 0.02 -10.85
CA GLY A 57 16.05 -1.20 -10.10
C GLY A 57 16.02 -1.01 -8.59
N HIS A 58 15.72 0.20 -8.12
CA HIS A 58 15.36 0.46 -6.73
C HIS A 58 13.88 0.19 -6.49
N SER A 59 13.54 -0.27 -5.29
CA SER A 59 12.14 -0.40 -4.90
C SER A 59 11.64 0.93 -4.36
N VAL A 60 10.53 1.41 -4.90
CA VAL A 60 9.82 2.61 -4.46
C VAL A 60 8.51 2.19 -3.79
N GLU A 61 8.29 2.68 -2.58
CA GLU A 61 7.07 2.47 -1.81
C GLU A 61 6.19 3.72 -1.82
N PHE A 62 4.93 3.54 -2.23
CA PHE A 62 3.88 4.52 -1.98
C PHE A 62 3.05 4.05 -0.80
N ILE A 63 3.18 4.76 0.32
CA ILE A 63 2.44 4.50 1.56
C ILE A 63 1.45 5.61 1.85
N SER A 64 0.25 5.24 2.31
CA SER A 64 -0.74 6.18 2.80
C SER A 64 -1.28 5.73 4.15
N MET A 65 -1.25 6.64 5.11
CA MET A 65 -1.77 6.43 6.45
C MET A 65 -3.30 6.47 6.43
N LEU A 66 -3.92 5.57 7.17
CA LEU A 66 -5.35 5.56 7.46
C LEU A 66 -5.59 6.31 8.78
N ASP A 67 -6.73 6.99 8.89
CA ASP A 67 -7.08 7.80 10.07
C ASP A 67 -7.50 6.97 11.30
N ASP A 68 -7.47 5.65 11.19
CA ASP A 68 -7.88 4.71 12.24
C ASP A 68 -6.82 4.57 13.35
N GLU A 69 -7.25 4.15 14.54
CA GLU A 69 -6.34 3.90 15.67
C GLU A 69 -5.46 2.65 15.44
N PRO A 70 -4.18 2.67 15.86
CA PRO A 70 -3.31 1.50 15.79
C PRO A 70 -3.84 0.25 16.51
N ARG A 71 -3.73 -0.89 15.84
CA ARG A 71 -4.17 -2.21 16.30
C ARG A 71 -3.05 -3.24 16.17
N SER A 72 -2.06 -3.18 17.06
CA SER A 72 -0.93 -4.12 17.10
C SER A 72 -1.33 -5.56 17.45
N ASP A 73 -2.57 -5.79 17.87
CA ASP A 73 -3.16 -7.10 18.15
C ASP A 73 -3.65 -7.85 16.89
N LEU A 74 -3.70 -7.16 15.74
CA LEU A 74 -4.16 -7.73 14.47
C LEU A 74 -2.97 -8.03 13.54
N GLU A 75 -3.11 -9.10 12.75
CA GLU A 75 -2.18 -9.44 11.68
C GLU A 75 -2.41 -8.56 10.44
N ILE A 76 -1.39 -8.45 9.58
CA ILE A 76 -1.50 -7.79 8.28
C ILE A 76 -2.66 -8.42 7.50
N MET A 77 -3.56 -7.59 6.98
CA MET A 77 -4.82 -8.06 6.40
C MET A 77 -5.24 -7.28 5.15
N PRO A 78 -6.12 -7.84 4.30
CA PRO A 78 -6.64 -7.12 3.14
C PRO A 78 -7.35 -5.83 3.55
N TRP A 79 -7.20 -4.77 2.75
CA TRP A 79 -7.83 -3.49 3.04
C TRP A 79 -9.35 -3.59 3.13
N ARG A 80 -9.99 -4.40 2.28
CA ARG A 80 -11.44 -4.67 2.38
C ARG A 80 -11.88 -5.20 3.74
N ASP A 81 -11.06 -6.07 4.34
CA ASP A 81 -11.37 -6.66 5.64
C ASP A 81 -11.19 -5.61 6.75
N TRP A 82 -10.16 -4.76 6.64
CA TRP A 82 -9.97 -3.60 7.52
C TRP A 82 -11.15 -2.62 7.48
N GLU A 83 -11.62 -2.27 6.28
CA GLU A 83 -12.78 -1.38 6.09
C GLU A 83 -14.05 -2.00 6.69
N SER A 84 -14.24 -3.31 6.48
CA SER A 84 -15.37 -4.05 7.06
C SER A 84 -15.34 -4.06 8.59
N LEU A 85 -14.16 -4.16 9.22
CA LEU A 85 -14.00 -4.03 10.68
C LEU A 85 -14.44 -2.65 11.21
N HIS A 86 -14.27 -1.61 10.40
CA HIS A 86 -14.67 -0.24 10.73
C HIS A 86 -16.08 0.12 10.24
N GLY A 87 -16.83 -0.84 9.71
CA GLY A 87 -18.18 -0.64 9.18
C GLY A 87 -18.23 0.24 7.92
N ARG A 88 -17.10 0.37 7.21
CA ARG A 88 -16.99 1.06 5.93
C ARG A 88 -17.13 0.06 4.78
N GLN A 89 -17.59 0.53 3.62
CA GLN A 89 -17.75 -0.29 2.43
C GLN A 89 -16.90 0.30 1.31
N LEU A 90 -15.95 -0.49 0.79
CA LEU A 90 -15.20 -0.20 -0.44
C LEU A 90 -16.06 -0.46 -1.67
#